data_AF-U6DQX7-F1
#
_entry.id   AF-U6DQX7-F1
#
_cell.length_a   1.000
_cell.length_b   1.000
_cell.length_c   1.000
_cell.angle_alpha   90.00
_cell.angle_beta   90.00
_cell.angle_gamma   90.00
#
_symmetry.space_group_name_H-M   'P 1'
#
loop_
_entity.id
_entity.type
_entity.pdbx_description
1 polymer ?
#
loop_
_entity_poly.entity_id
_entity_poly.type
_entity_poly.pdbx_seq_one_letter_code
_entity_poly.pdbx_strand_id
1 'polypeptide(L)'
;VEEKIKVIPNHGLHAAGFFAASIVSFVLTWVTLFFTARYQCLKGSLLTRHGVQHHESKLEHSQFTSPDDVNEDLALNDQMIDILSSEDPGSMLQALEELEIATLNRADSDLEACRTQISRDIIALLLKNLTSSGHLSPQVERRMSAVFKKQFLLLEKEIQEEYDRKMVALTAECDLEMRKKTESQYQREMAAMEEAEELLKRVSERSAVECSSLLRTLHGLEQVHLRRSLALQQEEDFAKAHRQLAIFQRNELHNIFFTQIKSAIFQGELKPEAARMLLQDYANIQEKLEELMDFLQASKRYHLSKRFGHREYLVQNMQSSETRVQGLLSAADAQLNLFIQKHERAGYLDEEQTEALLGRAQTEVFSIRQKLDNDLKQEKKKLHQKLILKRRREMLQKHKEQRKEQLSLGEALRAAEDAGQYLGRWGSLLAEQGAALETLQERPDQAALEE
;
A
#
# COMPACT_ATOMS: atom_id res chain seq x y z
N VAL A 1 37.39 -72.30 30.33
CA VAL A 1 37.97 -71.74 29.08
C VAL A 1 37.24 -70.43 28.83
N GLU A 2 37.89 -69.30 29.08
CA GLU A 2 37.35 -67.97 28.77
C GLU A 2 37.54 -67.71 27.27
N GLU A 3 36.45 -67.56 26.52
CA GLU A 3 36.51 -67.07 25.15
C GLU A 3 36.77 -65.56 25.14
N LYS A 4 38.02 -65.17 24.87
CA LYS A 4 38.37 -63.79 24.50
C LYS A 4 37.79 -63.49 23.12
N ILE A 5 36.63 -62.84 23.08
CA ILE A 5 36.07 -62.26 21.85
C ILE A 5 36.96 -61.08 21.43
N LYS A 6 37.76 -61.31 20.40
CA LYS A 6 38.62 -60.31 19.77
C LYS A 6 37.74 -59.46 18.84
N VAL A 7 37.14 -58.39 19.38
CA VAL A 7 36.42 -57.41 18.56
C VAL A 7 37.46 -56.60 17.79
N ILE A 8 37.61 -56.90 16.49
CA ILE A 8 38.45 -56.11 15.59
C ILE A 8 37.58 -54.94 15.11
N PRO A 9 37.88 -53.68 15.49
CA PRO A 9 37.14 -52.55 14.98
C PRO A 9 37.37 -52.43 13.47
N ASN A 10 36.30 -52.57 12.69
CA ASN A 10 36.34 -52.36 11.25
C ASN A 10 36.49 -50.86 10.97
N HIS A 11 37.72 -50.36 11.11
CA HIS A 11 38.07 -48.96 10.89
C HIS A 11 37.66 -48.48 9.49
N GLY A 12 37.65 -49.38 8.50
CA GLY A 12 37.15 -49.09 7.15
C GLY A 12 35.64 -48.83 7.11
N LEU A 13 34.84 -49.56 7.89
CA LEU A 13 33.39 -49.35 7.96
C LEU A 13 33.07 -48.03 8.68
N HIS A 14 33.79 -47.72 9.75
CA HIS A 14 33.65 -46.43 10.45
C HIS A 14 34.10 -45.26 9.58
N ALA A 15 35.20 -45.41 8.84
CA ALA A 15 35.66 -44.39 7.90
C ALA A 15 34.67 -44.19 6.75
N ALA A 16 34.16 -45.26 6.15
CA ALA A 16 33.14 -45.18 5.10
C ALA A 16 31.85 -44.53 5.61
N GLY A 17 31.41 -44.88 6.83
CA GLY A 17 30.28 -44.23 7.49
C GLY A 17 30.51 -42.74 7.74
N PHE A 18 31.72 -42.36 8.16
CA PHE A 18 32.10 -40.96 8.36
C PHE A 18 32.08 -40.16 7.05
N PHE A 19 32.63 -40.71 5.97
CA PHE A 19 32.61 -40.05 4.65
C PHE A 19 31.19 -39.94 4.09
N ALA A 20 30.38 -40.98 4.21
CA ALA A 20 28.98 -40.95 3.80
C ALA A 20 28.18 -39.90 4.58
N ALA A 21 28.32 -39.86 5.91
CA ALA A 21 27.66 -38.86 6.75
C ALA A 21 28.14 -37.43 6.44
N SER A 22 29.43 -37.26 6.16
CA SER A 22 30.01 -35.96 5.78
C SER A 22 29.47 -35.45 4.45
N ILE A 23 29.34 -36.33 3.43
CA ILE A 23 28.75 -35.97 2.14
C ILE A 23 27.28 -35.61 2.31
N VAL A 24 26.51 -36.39 3.06
CA VAL A 24 25.10 -36.09 3.34
C VAL A 24 24.95 -34.75 4.07
N SER A 25 25.76 -34.50 5.10
CA SER A 25 25.76 -33.22 5.82
C SER A 25 26.14 -32.05 4.92
N PHE A 26 27.13 -32.22 4.04
CA PHE A 26 27.53 -31.20 3.08
C PHE A 26 26.42 -30.88 2.08
N VAL A 27 25.75 -31.90 1.53
CA VAL A 27 24.60 -31.72 0.62
C VAL A 27 23.46 -31.03 1.34
N LEU A 28 23.10 -31.43 2.56
CA LEU A 28 22.08 -30.74 3.36
C LEU A 28 22.44 -29.28 3.66
N THR A 29 23.72 -29.01 3.95
CA THR A 29 24.20 -27.64 4.19
C THR A 29 24.12 -26.80 2.91
N TRP A 30 24.44 -27.37 1.75
CA TRP A 30 24.29 -26.70 0.47
C TRP A 30 22.83 -26.48 0.09
N VAL A 31 21.95 -27.44 0.34
CA VAL A 31 20.51 -27.30 0.09
C VAL A 31 19.92 -26.23 1.01
N THR A 32 20.25 -26.25 2.30
CA THR A 32 19.82 -25.21 3.23
C THR A 32 20.38 -23.85 2.86
N LEU A 33 21.68 -23.74 2.54
CA LEU A 33 22.30 -22.51 2.03
C LEU A 33 21.65 -22.03 0.74
N PHE A 34 21.34 -22.92 -0.20
CA PHE A 34 20.64 -22.59 -1.44
C PHE A 34 19.24 -22.04 -1.15
N PHE A 35 18.48 -22.66 -0.23
CA PHE A 35 17.19 -22.13 0.18
C PHE A 35 17.30 -20.82 0.95
N THR A 36 18.26 -20.64 1.86
CA THR A 36 18.47 -19.35 2.54
C THR A 36 19.01 -18.27 1.61
N ALA A 37 19.88 -18.59 0.66
CA ALA A 37 20.40 -17.66 -0.33
C ALA A 37 19.33 -17.29 -1.34
N ARG A 38 18.46 -18.23 -1.75
CA ARG A 38 17.26 -17.91 -2.54
C ARG A 38 16.28 -17.07 -1.73
N TYR A 39 16.07 -17.38 -0.45
CA TYR A 39 15.20 -16.60 0.45
C TYR A 39 15.77 -15.19 0.73
N GLN A 40 17.09 -15.05 0.87
CA GLN A 40 17.79 -13.77 1.06
C GLN A 40 17.94 -12.98 -0.24
N CYS A 41 18.11 -13.64 -1.39
CA CYS A 41 18.14 -12.99 -2.71
C CYS A 41 16.72 -12.57 -3.13
N LEU A 42 15.68 -13.31 -2.74
CA LEU A 42 14.29 -12.86 -2.79
C LEU A 42 14.07 -11.65 -1.86
N LYS A 43 14.58 -11.66 -0.63
CA LYS A 43 14.52 -10.50 0.29
C LYS A 43 15.33 -9.27 -0.17
N GLY A 44 16.49 -9.49 -0.81
CA GLY A 44 17.35 -8.42 -1.33
C GLY A 44 16.83 -7.84 -2.64
N SER A 45 16.14 -8.64 -3.47
CA SER A 45 15.38 -8.18 -4.64
C SER A 45 14.06 -7.50 -4.28
N LEU A 46 13.55 -7.69 -3.06
CA LEU A 46 12.35 -7.02 -2.55
C LEU A 46 12.63 -5.57 -2.11
N LEU A 47 13.88 -5.21 -1.80
CA LEU A 47 14.22 -3.84 -1.37
C LEU A 47 14.23 -2.83 -2.52
N THR A 48 14.48 -3.26 -3.75
CA THR A 48 14.33 -2.45 -4.98
C THR A 48 12.94 -2.54 -5.61
N ARG A 49 12.03 -3.32 -5.00
CA ARG A 49 10.63 -3.48 -5.38
C ARG A 49 9.74 -3.00 -4.23
N HIS A 50 9.90 -1.74 -3.82
CA HIS A 50 8.82 -1.02 -3.14
C HIS A 50 7.74 -0.67 -4.17
N GLY A 51 7.06 -1.72 -4.63
CA GLY A 51 5.91 -1.67 -5.50
C GLY A 51 5.04 -2.81 -5.06
N VAL A 52 4.14 -2.51 -4.13
CA VAL A 52 2.96 -3.28 -3.74
C VAL A 52 3.24 -4.78 -3.63
N GLN A 53 3.69 -5.20 -2.45
CA GLN A 53 3.47 -6.57 -2.02
C GLN A 53 1.96 -6.75 -1.84
N HIS A 54 1.24 -7.02 -2.94
CA HIS A 54 -0.09 -7.61 -2.89
C HIS A 54 0.06 -8.96 -2.21
N HIS A 55 -0.03 -8.95 -0.89
CA HIS A 55 -0.22 -10.16 -0.13
C HIS A 55 -1.65 -10.61 -0.44
N GLU A 56 -1.75 -11.74 -1.12
CA GLU A 56 -3.00 -12.43 -1.42
C GLU A 56 -3.78 -12.64 -0.11
N SER A 57 -4.71 -11.74 0.17
CA SER A 57 -5.72 -11.97 1.19
C SER A 57 -6.65 -13.04 0.64
N LYS A 58 -6.56 -14.26 1.18
CA LYS A 58 -7.65 -15.23 1.08
C LYS A 58 -8.91 -14.54 1.60
N LEU A 59 -9.79 -14.16 0.68
CA LEU A 59 -11.07 -13.54 0.98
C LEU A 59 -12.02 -14.63 1.51
N GLU A 60 -11.78 -15.05 2.75
CA GLU A 60 -12.76 -15.81 3.50
C GLU A 60 -13.72 -14.86 4.22
N HIS A 61 -14.96 -14.92 3.75
CA HIS A 61 -16.21 -14.58 4.44
C HIS A 61 -16.47 -13.12 4.80
N SER A 62 -17.43 -12.56 4.07
CA SER A 62 -18.23 -11.41 4.46
C SER A 62 -18.71 -11.50 5.91
N GLN A 63 -18.19 -10.61 6.76
CA GLN A 63 -18.93 -9.70 7.63
C GLN A 63 -17.92 -8.80 8.36
N PHE A 64 -17.63 -7.64 7.75
CA PHE A 64 -17.02 -6.44 8.33
C PHE A 64 -15.74 -6.60 9.19
N THR A 65 -14.60 -6.20 8.60
CA THR A 65 -13.23 -6.17 9.14
C THR A 65 -12.68 -7.52 9.61
N SER A 66 -12.04 -8.24 8.68
CA SER A 66 -11.19 -9.37 9.04
C SER A 66 -10.01 -8.87 9.92
N PRO A 67 -9.37 -9.74 10.72
CA PRO A 67 -8.16 -9.39 11.44
C PRO A 67 -7.02 -8.90 10.52
N ASP A 68 -7.00 -9.38 9.27
CA ASP A 68 -6.04 -8.96 8.25
C ASP A 68 -6.28 -7.50 7.81
N ASP A 69 -7.55 -7.09 7.69
CA ASP A 69 -7.93 -5.75 7.26
C ASP A 69 -7.42 -4.66 8.22
N VAL A 70 -7.50 -4.91 9.53
CA VAL A 70 -6.95 -4.02 10.56
C VAL A 70 -5.41 -4.01 10.52
N ASN A 71 -4.77 -5.14 10.24
CA ASN A 71 -3.32 -5.24 10.24
C ASN A 71 -2.71 -4.51 9.04
N GLU A 72 -3.34 -4.61 7.88
CA GLU A 72 -2.91 -3.88 6.68
C GLU A 72 -3.18 -2.38 6.78
N ASP A 73 -4.30 -1.94 7.35
CA ASP A 73 -4.52 -0.50 7.60
C ASP A 73 -3.48 0.07 8.58
N LEU A 74 -3.09 -0.70 9.61
CA LEU A 74 -1.96 -0.33 10.46
C LEU A 74 -0.65 -0.25 9.67
N ALA A 75 -0.40 -1.20 8.77
CA ALA A 75 0.80 -1.21 7.93
C ALA A 75 0.86 0.01 6.99
N LEU A 76 -0.24 0.40 6.35
CA LEU A 76 -0.33 1.61 5.52
C LEU A 76 -0.07 2.87 6.35
N ASN A 77 -0.57 2.92 7.59
CA ASN A 77 -0.32 4.03 8.50
C ASN A 77 1.13 4.10 8.99
N ASP A 78 1.79 2.95 9.18
CA ASP A 78 3.21 2.90 9.53
C ASP A 78 4.09 3.33 8.35
N GLN A 79 3.72 2.91 7.14
CA GLN A 79 4.43 3.24 5.90
C GLN A 79 4.53 4.75 5.70
N MET A 80 3.53 5.53 6.12
CA MET A 80 3.63 7.00 6.15
C MET A 80 4.82 7.50 6.97
N ILE A 81 5.00 6.94 8.17
CA ILE A 81 6.09 7.33 9.07
C ILE A 81 7.43 6.87 8.50
N ASP A 82 7.47 5.68 7.88
CA ASP A 82 8.66 5.18 7.16
C ASP A 82 9.08 6.12 6.03
N ILE A 83 8.12 6.56 5.20
CA ILE A 83 8.34 7.48 4.08
C ILE A 83 8.92 8.80 4.59
N LEU A 84 8.27 9.44 5.58
CA LEU A 84 8.72 10.70 6.15
C LEU A 84 10.05 10.60 6.91
N SER A 85 10.46 9.38 7.29
CA SER A 85 11.75 9.13 7.96
C SER A 85 12.89 8.80 7.00
N SER A 86 12.62 8.70 5.69
CA SER A 86 13.64 8.35 4.69
C SER A 86 14.67 9.47 4.47
N GLU A 87 15.78 9.15 3.81
CA GLU A 87 16.88 10.12 3.57
C GLU A 87 16.79 10.80 2.20
N ASP A 88 16.09 10.23 1.20
CA ASP A 88 15.98 10.78 -0.15
C ASP A 88 14.63 11.49 -0.36
N PRO A 89 14.59 12.83 -0.41
CA PRO A 89 13.36 13.58 -0.49
C PRO A 89 12.63 13.47 -1.84
N GLY A 90 13.34 13.16 -2.93
CA GLY A 90 12.71 12.87 -4.22
C GLY A 90 11.94 11.56 -4.18
N SER A 91 12.51 10.55 -3.51
CA SER A 91 11.82 9.28 -3.25
C SER A 91 10.64 9.43 -2.27
N MET A 92 10.68 10.40 -1.35
CA MET A 92 9.57 10.64 -0.40
C MET A 92 8.28 11.03 -1.12
N LEU A 93 8.32 12.04 -1.98
CA LEU A 93 7.13 12.52 -2.68
C LEU A 93 6.51 11.42 -3.53
N GLN A 94 7.34 10.65 -4.24
CA GLN A 94 6.88 9.51 -5.02
C GLN A 94 6.23 8.44 -4.12
N ALA A 95 6.88 8.07 -3.01
CA ALA A 95 6.33 7.07 -2.11
C ALA A 95 5.03 7.55 -1.42
N LEU A 96 4.87 8.86 -1.20
CA LEU A 96 3.61 9.46 -0.74
C LEU A 96 2.49 9.31 -1.77
N GLU A 97 2.77 9.58 -3.05
CA GLU A 97 1.81 9.40 -4.15
C GLU A 97 1.36 7.93 -4.24
N GLU A 98 2.32 6.99 -4.21
CA GLU A 98 2.04 5.55 -4.25
C GLU A 98 1.19 5.10 -3.05
N LEU A 99 1.51 5.59 -1.84
CA LEU A 99 0.73 5.29 -0.64
C LEU A 99 -0.70 5.88 -0.72
N GLU A 100 -0.87 7.07 -1.31
CA GLU A 100 -2.20 7.65 -1.51
C GLU A 100 -3.03 6.82 -2.48
N ILE A 101 -2.45 6.39 -3.60
CA ILE A 101 -3.11 5.51 -4.56
C ILE A 101 -3.55 4.21 -3.89
N ALA A 102 -2.65 3.57 -3.12
CA ALA A 102 -2.97 2.34 -2.39
C ALA A 102 -4.10 2.56 -1.36
N THR A 103 -4.06 3.67 -0.61
CA THR A 103 -5.09 4.00 0.38
C THR A 103 -6.44 4.28 -0.29
N LEU A 104 -6.43 4.98 -1.44
CA LEU A 104 -7.64 5.27 -2.21
C LEU A 104 -8.25 3.96 -2.74
N ASN A 105 -7.45 3.09 -3.36
CA ASN A 105 -7.90 1.81 -3.90
C ASN A 105 -8.51 0.92 -2.80
N ARG A 106 -7.85 0.80 -1.64
CA ARG A 106 -8.36 0.03 -0.50
C ARG A 106 -9.75 0.51 -0.09
N ALA A 107 -9.87 1.80 0.21
CA ALA A 107 -11.13 2.29 0.73
C ALA A 107 -12.21 2.37 -0.37
N ASP A 108 -11.89 2.27 -1.66
CA ASP A 108 -12.89 2.15 -2.74
C ASP A 108 -13.44 0.72 -2.71
N SER A 109 -12.59 -0.28 -2.49
CA SER A 109 -12.99 -1.67 -2.23
C SER A 109 -13.88 -1.79 -0.98
N ASP A 110 -13.51 -1.14 0.12
CA ASP A 110 -14.31 -1.15 1.36
C ASP A 110 -15.70 -0.54 1.15
N LEU A 111 -15.78 0.55 0.37
CA LEU A 111 -17.04 1.18 0.01
C LEU A 111 -17.92 0.26 -0.86
N GLU A 112 -17.35 -0.48 -1.81
CA GLU A 112 -18.09 -1.48 -2.60
C GLU A 112 -18.59 -2.66 -1.75
N ALA A 113 -17.77 -3.13 -0.80
CA ALA A 113 -18.17 -4.17 0.13
C ALA A 113 -19.35 -3.69 1.00
N CYS A 114 -19.28 -2.45 1.48
CA CYS A 114 -20.35 -1.80 2.22
C CYS A 114 -21.63 -1.65 1.38
N ARG A 115 -21.53 -1.14 0.14
CA ARG A 115 -22.66 -1.06 -0.81
C ARG A 115 -23.34 -2.41 -0.98
N THR A 116 -22.55 -3.45 -1.23
CA THR A 116 -23.05 -4.82 -1.43
C THR A 116 -23.81 -5.32 -0.20
N GLN A 117 -23.25 -5.09 1.00
CA GLN A 117 -23.90 -5.50 2.24
C GLN A 117 -25.23 -4.75 2.46
N ILE A 118 -25.23 -3.41 2.32
CA ILE A 118 -26.44 -2.60 2.48
C ILE A 118 -27.52 -3.04 1.48
N SER A 119 -27.16 -3.32 0.23
CA SER A 119 -28.10 -3.81 -0.77
C SER A 119 -28.75 -5.15 -0.40
N ARG A 120 -27.99 -6.09 0.18
CA ARG A 120 -28.54 -7.37 0.66
C ARG A 120 -29.49 -7.18 1.83
N ASP A 121 -29.12 -6.29 2.75
CA ASP A 121 -29.94 -5.98 3.92
C ASP A 121 -31.25 -5.26 3.54
N ILE A 122 -31.19 -4.35 2.57
CA ILE A 122 -32.36 -3.73 1.95
C ILE A 122 -33.29 -4.80 1.37
N ILE A 123 -32.76 -5.77 0.61
CA ILE A 123 -33.57 -6.87 0.06
C ILE A 123 -34.25 -7.65 1.19
N ALA A 124 -33.53 -7.97 2.27
CA ALA A 124 -34.10 -8.66 3.42
C ALA A 124 -35.21 -7.85 4.11
N LEU A 125 -35.01 -6.54 4.30
CA LEU A 125 -36.01 -5.64 4.90
C LEU A 125 -37.26 -5.52 4.04
N LEU A 126 -37.11 -5.39 2.72
CA LEU A 126 -38.24 -5.30 1.81
C LEU A 126 -39.09 -6.58 1.82
N LEU A 127 -38.47 -7.77 1.90
CA LEU A 127 -39.20 -9.03 2.04
C LEU A 127 -39.95 -9.10 3.37
N LYS A 128 -39.32 -8.71 4.48
CA LYS A 128 -39.94 -8.63 5.80
C LYS A 128 -41.16 -7.71 5.79
N ASN A 129 -41.07 -6.57 5.10
CA ASN A 129 -42.15 -5.59 4.97
C ASN A 129 -43.33 -6.11 4.12
N LEU A 130 -43.06 -6.91 3.09
CA LEU A 130 -44.12 -7.62 2.37
C LEU A 130 -44.82 -8.66 3.24
N THR A 131 -44.09 -9.34 4.13
CA THR A 131 -44.70 -10.28 5.06
C THR A 131 -45.57 -9.56 6.10
N SER A 132 -45.07 -8.47 6.68
CA SER A 132 -45.82 -7.71 7.70
C SER A 132 -47.09 -7.06 7.15
N SER A 133 -47.08 -6.64 5.88
CA SER A 133 -48.25 -6.13 5.16
C SER A 133 -49.22 -7.23 4.65
N GLY A 134 -48.88 -8.51 4.85
CA GLY A 134 -49.71 -9.64 4.45
C GLY A 134 -49.69 -9.95 2.95
N HIS A 135 -48.78 -9.33 2.19
CA HIS A 135 -48.60 -9.57 0.76
C HIS A 135 -47.73 -10.80 0.45
N LEU A 136 -46.98 -11.30 1.45
CA LEU A 136 -46.15 -12.49 1.38
C LEU A 136 -46.40 -13.38 2.60
N SER A 137 -46.42 -14.71 2.44
CA SER A 137 -46.55 -15.58 3.61
C SER A 137 -45.20 -15.73 4.34
N PRO A 138 -45.19 -15.87 5.68
CA PRO A 138 -43.94 -16.05 6.44
C PRO A 138 -43.15 -17.31 6.06
N GLN A 139 -43.80 -18.31 5.46
CA GLN A 139 -43.12 -19.50 4.95
C GLN A 139 -42.39 -19.21 3.64
N VAL A 140 -43.04 -18.46 2.73
CA VAL A 140 -42.46 -18.03 1.46
C VAL A 140 -41.30 -17.07 1.70
N GLU A 141 -41.42 -16.10 2.60
CA GLU A 141 -40.34 -15.18 3.00
C GLU A 141 -39.08 -15.92 3.46
N ARG A 142 -39.24 -16.89 4.38
CA ARG A 142 -38.11 -17.69 4.89
C ARG A 142 -37.43 -18.49 3.79
N ARG A 143 -38.21 -19.07 2.87
CA ARG A 143 -37.66 -19.81 1.73
C ARG A 143 -36.94 -18.87 0.76
N MET A 144 -37.54 -17.73 0.41
CA MET A 144 -36.90 -16.72 -0.46
C MET A 144 -35.60 -16.22 0.16
N SER A 145 -35.60 -15.91 1.46
CA SER A 145 -34.40 -15.49 2.20
C SER A 145 -33.29 -16.54 2.15
N ALA A 146 -33.63 -17.83 2.28
CA ALA A 146 -32.65 -18.92 2.15
C ALA A 146 -32.10 -19.04 0.72
N VAL A 147 -32.93 -18.85 -0.31
CA VAL A 147 -32.49 -18.85 -1.71
C VAL A 147 -31.59 -17.65 -1.98
N PHE A 148 -31.96 -16.44 -1.53
CA PHE A 148 -31.12 -15.25 -1.63
C PHE A 148 -29.76 -15.45 -0.99
N LYS A 149 -29.72 -15.94 0.25
CA LYS A 149 -28.47 -16.22 0.95
C LYS A 149 -27.57 -17.17 0.16
N LYS A 150 -28.15 -18.23 -0.42
CA LYS A 150 -27.41 -19.18 -1.27
C LYS A 150 -26.88 -18.51 -2.54
N GLN A 151 -27.72 -17.73 -3.23
CA GLN A 151 -27.33 -17.06 -4.49
C GLN A 151 -26.27 -15.98 -4.25
N PHE A 152 -26.36 -15.21 -3.17
CA PHE A 152 -25.34 -14.23 -2.81
C PHE A 152 -24.00 -14.88 -2.49
N LEU A 153 -24.00 -16.03 -1.80
CA LEU A 153 -22.76 -16.77 -1.55
C LEU A 153 -22.13 -17.31 -2.84
N LEU A 154 -22.96 -17.78 -3.78
CA LEU A 154 -22.48 -18.20 -5.11
C LEU A 154 -21.89 -17.02 -5.89
N LEU A 155 -22.57 -15.87 -5.86
CA LEU A 155 -22.07 -14.65 -6.48
C LEU A 155 -20.74 -14.21 -5.86
N GLU A 156 -20.58 -14.24 -4.54
CA GLU A 156 -19.30 -13.92 -3.89
C GLU A 156 -18.17 -14.82 -4.39
N LYS A 157 -18.44 -16.11 -4.54
CA LYS A 157 -17.47 -17.07 -5.05
C LYS A 157 -17.11 -16.80 -6.51
N GLU A 158 -18.11 -16.52 -7.35
CA GLU A 158 -17.89 -16.18 -8.75
C GLU A 158 -17.09 -14.88 -8.92
N ILE A 159 -17.40 -13.86 -8.11
CA ILE A 159 -16.66 -12.60 -8.08
C ILE A 159 -15.20 -12.84 -7.67
N GLN A 160 -14.95 -13.67 -6.67
CA GLN A 160 -13.59 -13.99 -6.25
C GLN A 160 -12.82 -14.75 -7.33
N GLU A 161 -13.44 -15.76 -7.95
CA GLU A 161 -12.82 -16.53 -9.03
C GLU A 161 -12.51 -15.65 -10.25
N GLU A 162 -13.42 -14.76 -10.62
CA GLU A 162 -13.22 -13.79 -11.70
C GLU A 162 -12.14 -12.76 -11.35
N TYR A 163 -12.09 -12.32 -10.10
CA TYR A 163 -11.02 -11.47 -9.59
C TYR A 163 -9.67 -12.16 -9.76
N ASP A 164 -9.49 -13.34 -9.18
CA ASP A 164 -8.23 -14.09 -9.22
C ASP A 164 -7.78 -14.32 -10.66
N ARG A 165 -8.71 -14.73 -11.53
CA ARG A 165 -8.46 -14.92 -12.97
C ARG A 165 -7.99 -13.64 -13.65
N LYS A 166 -8.65 -12.51 -13.41
CA LYS A 166 -8.28 -11.21 -13.99
C LYS A 166 -6.94 -10.71 -13.45
N MET A 167 -6.69 -10.83 -12.16
CA MET A 167 -5.43 -10.39 -11.55
C MET A 167 -4.24 -11.15 -12.11
N VAL A 168 -4.35 -12.47 -12.27
CA VAL A 168 -3.30 -13.29 -12.88
C VAL A 168 -3.04 -12.89 -14.33
N ALA A 169 -4.11 -12.71 -15.11
CA ALA A 169 -3.99 -12.31 -16.51
C ALA A 169 -3.34 -10.94 -16.68
N LEU A 170 -3.79 -9.94 -15.91
CA LEU A 170 -3.21 -8.59 -15.92
C LEU A 170 -1.76 -8.58 -15.46
N THR A 171 -1.44 -9.32 -14.39
CA THR A 171 -0.04 -9.43 -13.93
C THR A 171 0.87 -9.97 -15.03
N ALA A 172 0.43 -11.01 -15.75
CA ALA A 172 1.20 -11.57 -16.85
C ALA A 172 1.36 -10.59 -18.04
N GLU A 173 0.33 -9.80 -18.34
CA GLU A 173 0.35 -8.77 -19.38
C GLU A 173 1.28 -7.61 -19.01
N CYS A 174 1.19 -7.10 -17.77
CA CYS A 174 2.07 -6.06 -17.25
C CYS A 174 3.53 -6.52 -17.23
N ASP A 175 3.81 -7.75 -16.80
CA ASP A 175 5.16 -8.32 -16.81
C ASP A 175 5.73 -8.41 -18.23
N LEU A 176 4.91 -8.80 -19.20
CA LEU A 176 5.31 -8.89 -20.61
C LEU A 176 5.61 -7.50 -21.18
N GLU A 177 4.72 -6.52 -20.95
CA GLU A 177 4.89 -5.15 -21.43
C GLU A 177 6.11 -4.49 -20.78
N MET A 178 6.32 -4.72 -19.48
CA MET A 178 7.51 -4.26 -18.76
C MET A 178 8.80 -4.79 -19.41
N ARG A 179 8.87 -6.10 -19.68
CA ARG A 179 10.04 -6.71 -20.36
C ARG A 179 10.26 -6.11 -21.74
N LYS A 180 9.21 -6.00 -22.55
CA LYS A 180 9.28 -5.46 -23.91
C LYS A 180 9.77 -4.00 -23.92
N LYS A 181 9.23 -3.17 -23.03
CA LYS A 181 9.57 -1.74 -22.96
C LYS A 181 10.98 -1.53 -22.43
N THR A 182 11.38 -2.26 -21.39
CA THR A 182 12.74 -2.19 -20.83
C THR A 182 13.79 -2.70 -21.81
N GLU A 183 13.52 -3.79 -22.54
CA GLU A 183 14.41 -4.27 -23.61
C GLU A 183 14.54 -3.25 -24.75
N SER A 184 13.42 -2.66 -25.19
CA SER A 184 13.44 -1.62 -26.24
C SER A 184 14.21 -0.37 -25.81
N GLN A 185 14.19 -0.03 -24.51
CA GLN A 185 14.93 1.09 -23.95
C GLN A 185 16.42 0.75 -23.92
N TYR A 186 16.79 -0.44 -23.44
CA TYR A 186 18.17 -0.91 -23.42
C TYR A 186 18.79 -0.92 -24.83
N GLN A 187 18.07 -1.40 -25.84
CA GLN A 187 18.55 -1.38 -27.23
C GLN A 187 18.78 0.04 -27.75
N ARG A 188 17.90 0.99 -27.41
CA ARG A 188 18.07 2.41 -27.75
C ARG A 188 19.29 3.02 -27.07
N GLU A 189 19.49 2.74 -25.79
CA GLU A 189 20.64 3.22 -25.03
C GLU A 189 21.97 2.68 -25.57
N MET A 190 22.01 1.40 -25.95
CA MET A 190 23.19 0.80 -26.56
C MET A 190 23.53 1.45 -27.91
N ALA A 191 22.54 1.68 -28.77
CA ALA A 191 22.74 2.36 -30.05
C ALA A 191 23.21 3.82 -29.86
N ALA A 192 22.63 4.54 -28.89
CA ALA A 192 23.05 5.90 -28.57
C ALA A 192 24.47 5.97 -27.99
N MET A 193 24.87 4.98 -27.18
CA MET A 193 26.25 4.86 -26.68
C MET A 193 27.25 4.58 -27.80
N GLU A 194 26.92 3.70 -28.74
CA GLU A 194 27.78 3.39 -29.89
C GLU A 194 27.96 4.61 -30.79
N GLU A 195 26.88 5.33 -31.10
CA GLU A 195 26.93 6.57 -31.88
C GLU A 195 27.76 7.66 -31.16
N ALA A 196 27.57 7.82 -29.84
CA ALA A 196 28.33 8.77 -29.04
C ALA A 196 29.82 8.40 -29.01
N GLU A 197 30.17 7.12 -28.87
CA GLU A 197 31.56 6.67 -28.88
C GLU A 197 32.26 7.04 -30.20
N GLU A 198 31.62 6.84 -31.34
CA GLU A 198 32.16 7.23 -32.65
C GLU A 198 32.41 8.74 -32.78
N LEU A 199 31.47 9.56 -32.28
CA LEU A 199 31.60 11.02 -32.31
C LEU A 199 32.71 11.52 -31.37
N LEU A 200 32.89 10.87 -30.22
CA LEU A 200 33.84 11.29 -29.19
C LEU A 200 35.31 10.96 -29.53
N LYS A 201 35.57 10.06 -30.48
CA LYS A 201 36.93 9.74 -30.97
C LYS A 201 37.74 10.95 -31.46
N ARG A 202 37.07 12.05 -31.83
CA ARG A 202 37.69 13.24 -32.42
C ARG A 202 37.77 14.43 -31.46
N VAL A 203 37.32 14.28 -30.22
CA VAL A 203 37.22 15.36 -29.23
C VAL A 203 38.27 15.15 -28.13
N SER A 204 38.56 16.18 -27.33
CA SER A 204 39.49 16.05 -26.21
C SER A 204 39.00 15.02 -25.19
N GLU A 205 39.92 14.32 -24.53
CA GLU A 205 39.61 13.28 -23.55
C GLU A 205 38.70 13.80 -22.41
N ARG A 206 38.94 15.03 -21.94
CA ARG A 206 38.12 15.68 -20.92
C ARG A 206 36.66 15.82 -21.34
N SER A 207 36.42 16.36 -22.53
CA SER A 207 35.07 16.52 -23.08
C SER A 207 34.39 15.18 -23.40
N ALA A 208 35.15 14.16 -23.80
CA ALA A 208 34.63 12.83 -24.04
C ALA A 208 34.15 12.15 -22.75
N VAL A 209 34.90 12.29 -21.67
CA VAL A 209 34.52 11.79 -20.33
C VAL A 209 33.28 12.52 -19.82
N GLU A 210 33.25 13.86 -19.92
CA GLU A 210 32.09 14.66 -19.50
C GLU A 210 30.83 14.29 -20.29
N CYS A 211 30.89 14.22 -21.62
CA CYS A 211 29.77 13.83 -22.47
C CYS A 211 29.27 12.41 -22.15
N SER A 212 30.18 11.44 -21.99
CA SER A 212 29.83 10.07 -21.61
C SER A 212 29.17 10.00 -20.24
N SER A 213 29.60 10.83 -19.29
CA SER A 213 29.00 10.90 -17.95
C SER A 213 27.57 11.46 -17.98
N LEU A 214 27.34 12.50 -18.79
CA LEU A 214 26.03 13.12 -18.98
C LEU A 214 25.07 12.16 -19.69
N LEU A 215 25.53 11.47 -20.73
CA LEU A 215 24.71 10.48 -21.45
C LEU A 215 24.28 9.33 -20.53
N ARG A 216 25.21 8.82 -19.71
CA ARG A 216 24.89 7.77 -18.73
C ARG A 216 23.90 8.26 -17.66
N THR A 217 24.01 9.53 -17.25
CA THR A 217 23.07 10.16 -16.33
C THR A 217 21.68 10.29 -16.96
N LEU A 218 21.61 10.73 -18.23
CA LEU A 218 20.37 10.83 -18.98
C LEU A 218 19.68 9.47 -19.13
N HIS A 219 20.41 8.43 -19.54
CA HIS A 219 19.87 7.07 -19.62
C HIS A 219 19.34 6.59 -18.26
N GLY A 220 20.07 6.87 -17.16
CA GLY A 220 19.59 6.59 -15.82
C GLY A 220 18.25 7.25 -15.50
N LEU A 221 18.08 8.52 -15.86
CA LEU A 221 16.82 9.25 -15.68
C LEU A 221 15.69 8.70 -16.57
N GLU A 222 15.98 8.37 -17.83
CA GLU A 222 15.01 7.75 -18.74
C GLU A 222 14.52 6.39 -18.25
N GLN A 223 15.42 5.56 -17.71
CA GLN A 223 15.03 4.28 -17.11
C GLN A 223 14.13 4.45 -15.90
N VAL A 224 14.44 5.41 -15.02
CA VAL A 224 13.60 5.73 -13.85
C VAL A 224 12.22 6.20 -14.31
N HIS A 225 12.17 7.12 -15.27
CA HIS A 225 10.91 7.62 -15.84
C HIS A 225 10.10 6.49 -16.49
N LEU A 226 10.74 5.61 -17.27
CA LEU A 226 10.07 4.48 -17.89
C LEU A 226 9.46 3.53 -16.85
N ARG A 227 10.23 3.18 -15.81
CA ARG A 227 9.72 2.33 -14.71
C ARG A 227 8.51 2.97 -14.03
N ARG A 228 8.56 4.29 -13.75
CA ARG A 228 7.44 5.03 -13.15
C ARG A 228 6.21 5.01 -14.05
N SER A 229 6.37 5.30 -15.34
CA SER A 229 5.25 5.29 -16.29
C SER A 229 4.61 3.90 -16.41
N LEU A 230 5.42 2.83 -16.40
CA LEU A 230 4.91 1.46 -16.44
C LEU A 230 4.17 1.07 -15.15
N ALA A 231 4.69 1.47 -13.98
CA ALA A 231 4.03 1.23 -12.71
C ALA A 231 2.68 1.95 -12.63
N LEU A 232 2.61 3.21 -13.08
CA LEU A 232 1.37 3.98 -13.13
C LEU A 232 0.33 3.33 -14.07
N GLN A 233 0.76 2.92 -15.27
CA GLN A 233 -0.12 2.21 -16.21
C GLN A 233 -0.67 0.90 -15.60
N GLN A 234 0.18 0.15 -14.90
CA GLN A 234 -0.20 -1.07 -14.21
C GLN A 234 -1.29 -0.78 -13.15
N GLU A 235 -1.09 0.21 -12.29
CA GLU A 235 -2.08 0.62 -11.29
C GLU A 235 -3.41 1.07 -11.92
N GLU A 236 -3.37 1.80 -13.04
CA GLU A 236 -4.57 2.19 -13.78
C GLU A 236 -5.36 0.98 -14.31
N ASP A 237 -4.65 0.00 -14.87
CA ASP A 237 -5.24 -1.21 -15.42
C ASP A 237 -5.86 -2.09 -14.31
N PHE A 238 -5.18 -2.22 -13.17
CA PHE A 238 -5.74 -2.87 -11.97
C PHE A 238 -6.98 -2.15 -11.45
N ALA A 239 -6.92 -0.83 -11.27
CA ALA A 239 -8.06 -0.04 -10.82
C ALA A 239 -9.25 -0.15 -11.79
N LYS A 240 -9.00 -0.19 -13.09
CA LYS A 240 -10.04 -0.41 -14.11
C LYS A 240 -10.67 -1.79 -13.99
N ALA A 241 -9.88 -2.83 -13.75
CA ALA A 241 -10.39 -4.19 -13.56
C ALA A 241 -11.26 -4.31 -12.30
N HIS A 242 -10.85 -3.69 -11.19
CA HIS A 242 -11.65 -3.59 -9.97
C HIS A 242 -12.99 -2.90 -10.23
N ARG A 243 -13.00 -1.75 -10.91
CA ARG A 243 -14.24 -1.03 -11.25
C ARG A 243 -15.18 -1.88 -12.11
N GLN A 244 -14.65 -2.60 -13.09
CA GLN A 244 -15.45 -3.51 -13.91
C GLN A 244 -16.06 -4.64 -13.09
N LEU A 245 -15.30 -5.21 -12.15
CA LEU A 245 -15.79 -6.27 -11.28
C LEU A 245 -16.89 -5.76 -10.33
N ALA A 246 -16.72 -4.55 -9.78
CA ALA A 246 -17.75 -3.90 -8.97
C ALA A 246 -19.05 -3.68 -9.76
N ILE A 247 -18.97 -3.17 -11.00
CA ILE A 247 -20.14 -3.02 -11.88
C ILE A 247 -20.82 -4.37 -12.13
N PHE A 248 -20.04 -5.40 -12.43
CA PHE A 248 -20.56 -6.76 -12.63
C PHE A 248 -21.27 -7.27 -11.36
N GLN A 249 -20.65 -7.13 -10.19
CA GLN A 249 -21.24 -7.53 -8.90
C GLN A 249 -22.58 -6.84 -8.62
N ARG A 250 -22.66 -5.52 -8.85
CA ARG A 250 -23.90 -4.75 -8.66
C ARG A 250 -25.01 -5.25 -9.60
N ASN A 251 -24.68 -5.41 -10.88
CA ASN A 251 -25.63 -5.92 -11.88
C ASN A 251 -26.14 -7.32 -11.52
N GLU A 252 -25.26 -8.23 -11.11
CA GLU A 252 -25.65 -9.58 -10.74
C GLU A 252 -26.46 -9.63 -9.44
N LEU A 253 -26.19 -8.76 -8.48
CA LEU A 253 -27.03 -8.61 -7.29
C LEU A 253 -28.47 -8.22 -7.67
N HIS A 254 -28.62 -7.24 -8.58
CA HIS A 254 -29.93 -6.85 -9.10
C HIS A 254 -30.59 -8.00 -9.88
N ASN A 255 -29.84 -8.71 -10.72
CA ASN A 255 -30.33 -9.86 -11.49
C ASN A 255 -30.85 -10.98 -10.58
N ILE A 256 -30.14 -11.29 -9.50
CA ILE A 256 -30.59 -12.25 -8.48
C ILE A 256 -31.94 -11.79 -7.90
N PHE A 257 -32.04 -10.52 -7.49
CA PHE A 257 -33.29 -9.95 -6.97
C PHE A 257 -34.45 -10.12 -7.96
N PHE A 258 -34.32 -9.60 -9.17
CA PHE A 258 -35.38 -9.67 -10.19
C PHE A 258 -35.76 -11.11 -10.53
N THR A 259 -34.78 -12.01 -10.63
CA THR A 259 -35.03 -13.43 -10.94
C THR A 259 -35.84 -14.11 -9.84
N GLN A 260 -35.54 -13.84 -8.56
CA GLN A 260 -36.31 -14.42 -7.46
C GLN A 260 -37.73 -13.87 -7.39
N ILE A 261 -37.93 -12.57 -7.65
CA ILE A 261 -39.28 -11.98 -7.69
C ILE A 261 -40.10 -12.58 -8.83
N LYS A 262 -39.50 -12.68 -10.02
CA LYS A 262 -40.15 -13.31 -11.19
C LYS A 262 -40.54 -14.77 -10.91
N SER A 263 -39.66 -15.52 -10.25
CA SER A 263 -39.93 -16.91 -9.84
C SER A 263 -41.10 -17.01 -8.86
N ALA A 264 -41.16 -16.13 -7.86
CA ALA A 264 -42.25 -16.10 -6.88
C ALA A 264 -43.61 -15.77 -7.53
N ILE A 265 -43.64 -14.90 -8.54
CA ILE A 265 -44.85 -14.62 -9.33
C ILE A 265 -45.29 -15.88 -10.09
N PHE A 266 -44.38 -16.55 -10.81
CA PHE A 266 -44.71 -17.75 -11.58
C PHE A 266 -45.20 -18.91 -10.72
N GLN A 267 -44.69 -19.02 -9.50
CA GLN A 267 -45.12 -20.03 -8.53
C GLN A 267 -46.46 -19.67 -7.86
N GLY A 268 -47.02 -18.48 -8.14
CA GLY A 268 -48.27 -17.99 -7.54
C GLY A 268 -48.12 -17.54 -6.09
N GLU A 269 -46.88 -17.34 -5.63
CA GLU A 269 -46.54 -17.07 -4.23
C GLU A 269 -46.48 -15.57 -3.91
N LEU A 270 -46.34 -14.75 -4.96
CA LEU A 270 -46.36 -13.30 -4.89
C LEU A 270 -47.31 -12.77 -5.97
N LYS A 271 -48.28 -11.93 -5.57
CA LYS A 271 -49.21 -11.30 -6.51
C LYS A 271 -48.48 -10.27 -7.39
N PRO A 272 -48.84 -10.12 -8.67
CA PRO A 272 -48.21 -9.15 -9.58
C PRO A 272 -48.24 -7.70 -9.06
N GLU A 273 -49.30 -7.30 -8.36
CA GLU A 273 -49.44 -5.95 -7.79
C GLU A 273 -48.45 -5.74 -6.65
N ALA A 274 -48.31 -6.71 -5.76
CA ALA A 274 -47.35 -6.68 -4.66
C ALA A 274 -45.91 -6.71 -5.18
N ALA A 275 -45.64 -7.49 -6.23
CA ALA A 275 -44.34 -7.48 -6.90
C ALA A 275 -44.02 -6.11 -7.51
N ARG A 276 -45.00 -5.43 -8.14
CA ARG A 276 -44.79 -4.08 -8.70
C ARG A 276 -44.42 -3.07 -7.61
N MET A 277 -45.12 -3.08 -6.49
CA MET A 277 -44.81 -2.21 -5.35
C MET A 277 -43.40 -2.49 -4.82
N LEU A 278 -43.06 -3.77 -4.62
CA LEU A 278 -41.72 -4.18 -4.18
C LEU A 278 -40.61 -3.69 -5.11
N LEU A 279 -40.78 -3.84 -6.43
CA LEU A 279 -39.79 -3.41 -7.41
C LEU A 279 -39.63 -1.89 -7.43
N GLN A 280 -40.72 -1.14 -7.22
CA GLN A 280 -40.69 0.32 -7.12
C GLN A 280 -39.97 0.76 -5.83
N ASP A 281 -40.28 0.14 -4.69
CA ASP A 281 -39.61 0.44 -3.43
C ASP A 281 -38.12 0.11 -3.49
N TYR A 282 -37.76 -1.02 -4.13
CA TYR A 282 -36.39 -1.40 -4.39
C TYR A 282 -35.65 -0.39 -5.27
N ALA A 283 -36.25 0.06 -6.38
CA ALA A 283 -35.63 1.05 -7.25
C ALA A 283 -35.39 2.38 -6.51
N ASN A 284 -36.40 2.86 -5.76
CA ASN A 284 -36.32 4.11 -4.99
C ASN A 284 -35.24 4.07 -3.90
N ILE A 285 -35.09 2.95 -3.20
CA ILE A 285 -34.07 2.85 -2.14
C ILE A 285 -32.66 2.62 -2.72
N GLN A 286 -32.54 1.95 -3.87
CA GLN A 286 -31.26 1.79 -4.56
C GLN A 286 -30.77 3.14 -5.13
N GLU A 287 -31.66 4.00 -5.63
CA GLU A 287 -31.31 5.37 -6.02
C GLU A 287 -30.71 6.16 -4.85
N LYS A 288 -31.38 6.13 -3.69
CA LYS A 288 -30.86 6.77 -2.46
C LYS A 288 -29.54 6.15 -1.97
N LEU A 289 -29.35 4.86 -2.19
CA LEU A 289 -28.09 4.18 -1.87
C LEU A 289 -26.96 4.71 -2.75
N GLU A 290 -27.19 4.88 -4.05
CA GLU A 290 -26.18 5.44 -4.95
C GLU A 290 -25.85 6.91 -4.61
N GLU A 291 -26.85 7.73 -4.27
CA GLU A 291 -26.61 9.11 -3.77
C GLU A 291 -25.71 9.11 -2.51
N LEU A 292 -25.96 8.19 -1.57
CA LEU A 292 -25.13 8.04 -0.38
C LEU A 292 -23.70 7.59 -0.75
N MET A 293 -23.55 6.64 -1.67
CA MET A 293 -22.23 6.15 -2.09
C MET A 293 -21.43 7.25 -2.79
N ASP A 294 -22.07 8.06 -3.62
CA ASP A 294 -21.44 9.22 -4.28
C ASP A 294 -20.96 10.25 -3.25
N PHE A 295 -21.80 10.55 -2.24
CA PHE A 295 -21.41 11.43 -1.14
C PHE A 295 -20.20 10.89 -0.36
N LEU A 296 -20.23 9.60 0.03
CA LEU A 296 -19.13 8.98 0.77
C LEU A 296 -17.84 8.94 -0.04
N GLN A 297 -17.93 8.61 -1.34
CA GLN A 297 -16.77 8.62 -2.23
C GLN A 297 -16.19 10.03 -2.39
N ALA A 298 -17.03 11.05 -2.56
CA ALA A 298 -16.59 12.44 -2.65
C ALA A 298 -15.94 12.93 -1.35
N SER A 299 -16.57 12.65 -0.20
CA SER A 299 -16.05 12.98 1.12
C SER A 299 -14.67 12.36 1.35
N LYS A 300 -14.52 11.08 1.01
CA LYS A 300 -13.24 10.37 1.11
C LYS A 300 -12.17 10.98 0.21
N ARG A 301 -12.47 11.24 -1.07
CA ARG A 301 -11.51 11.88 -1.99
C ARG A 301 -11.06 13.26 -1.49
N TYR A 302 -11.99 14.03 -0.92
CA TYR A 302 -11.68 15.32 -0.31
C TYR A 302 -10.67 15.18 0.83
N HIS A 303 -10.91 14.27 1.78
CA HIS A 303 -10.01 14.10 2.93
C HIS A 303 -8.64 13.53 2.53
N LEU A 304 -8.60 12.55 1.61
CA LEU A 304 -7.36 12.00 1.09
C LEU A 304 -6.50 13.09 0.42
N SER A 305 -7.10 13.85 -0.50
CA SER A 305 -6.41 14.94 -1.20
C SER A 305 -5.94 16.04 -0.25
N LYS A 306 -6.78 16.42 0.72
CA LYS A 306 -6.40 17.37 1.77
C LYS A 306 -5.20 16.86 2.55
N ARG A 307 -5.22 15.61 2.99
CA ARG A 307 -4.13 14.99 3.79
C ARG A 307 -2.84 14.86 2.99
N PHE A 308 -2.93 14.50 1.71
CA PHE A 308 -1.78 14.47 0.82
C PHE A 308 -1.15 15.86 0.69
N GLY A 309 -1.94 16.91 0.48
CA GLY A 309 -1.41 18.28 0.41
C GLY A 309 -0.65 18.71 1.68
N HIS A 310 -1.13 18.33 2.87
CA HIS A 310 -0.40 18.60 4.13
C HIS A 310 0.95 17.86 4.18
N ARG A 311 0.98 16.60 3.71
CA ARG A 311 2.19 15.77 3.74
C ARG A 311 3.21 16.21 2.70
N GLU A 312 2.75 16.58 1.51
CA GLU A 312 3.59 17.20 0.49
C GLU A 312 4.25 18.47 1.03
N TYR A 313 3.46 19.33 1.68
CA TYR A 313 3.98 20.53 2.33
C TYR A 313 5.01 20.21 3.43
N LEU A 314 4.75 19.19 4.26
CA LEU A 314 5.69 18.74 5.29
C LEU A 314 7.02 18.29 4.69
N VAL A 315 7.00 17.50 3.61
CA VAL A 315 8.21 17.06 2.90
C VAL A 315 9.00 18.25 2.34
N GLN A 316 8.31 19.20 1.70
CA GLN A 316 8.95 20.42 1.19
C GLN A 316 9.58 21.26 2.32
N ASN A 317 8.91 21.38 3.46
CA ASN A 317 9.43 22.06 4.63
C ASN A 317 10.69 21.38 5.18
N MET A 318 10.67 20.06 5.32
CA MET A 318 11.83 19.27 5.77
C MET A 318 13.03 19.46 4.84
N GLN A 319 12.82 19.37 3.53
CA GLN A 319 13.85 19.62 2.51
C GLN A 319 14.45 21.03 2.60
N SER A 320 13.58 22.04 2.72
CA SER A 320 14.01 23.44 2.80
C SER A 320 14.84 23.70 4.06
N SER A 321 14.44 23.10 5.19
CA SER A 321 15.15 23.23 6.47
C SER A 321 16.52 22.56 6.42
N GLU A 322 16.61 21.36 5.86
CA GLU A 322 17.87 20.63 5.67
C GLU A 322 18.83 21.41 4.76
N THR A 323 18.33 21.90 3.62
CA THR A 323 19.10 22.73 2.68
C THR A 323 19.59 24.01 3.36
N ARG A 324 18.76 24.65 4.18
CA ARG A 324 19.11 25.85 4.94
C ARG A 324 20.20 25.58 5.97
N VAL A 325 20.09 24.51 6.75
CA VAL A 325 21.11 24.13 7.75
C VAL A 325 22.44 23.82 7.06
N GLN A 326 22.39 23.04 5.98
CA GLN A 326 23.57 22.70 5.19
C GLN A 326 24.24 23.94 4.58
N GLY A 327 23.43 24.87 4.04
CA GLY A 327 23.90 26.14 3.50
C GLY A 327 24.56 27.03 4.56
N LEU A 328 23.98 27.11 5.76
CA LEU A 328 24.56 27.87 6.88
C LEU A 328 25.90 27.28 7.34
N LEU A 329 26.01 25.95 7.45
CA LEU A 329 27.27 25.29 7.81
C LEU A 329 28.35 25.53 6.76
N SER A 330 28.02 25.39 5.47
CA SER A 330 28.94 25.67 4.36
C SER A 330 29.35 27.14 4.29
N ALA A 331 28.44 28.08 4.57
CA ALA A 331 28.75 29.50 4.63
C ALA A 331 29.67 29.84 5.81
N ALA A 332 29.43 29.25 6.98
CA ALA A 332 30.28 29.43 8.15
C ALA A 332 31.71 28.89 7.92
N ASP A 333 31.83 27.71 7.32
CA ASP A 333 33.12 27.13 6.92
C ASP A 333 33.87 28.04 5.93
N ALA A 334 33.19 28.52 4.89
CA ALA A 334 33.77 29.47 3.95
C ALA A 334 34.25 30.78 4.63
N GLN A 335 33.46 31.32 5.57
CA GLN A 335 33.82 32.52 6.32
C GLN A 335 35.03 32.28 7.24
N LEU A 336 35.11 31.13 7.91
CA LEU A 336 36.28 30.76 8.74
C LEU A 336 37.55 30.67 7.90
N ASN A 337 37.48 29.99 6.75
CA ASN A 337 38.60 29.89 5.82
C ASN A 337 39.05 31.28 5.32
N LEU A 338 38.10 32.13 4.92
CA LEU A 338 38.39 33.51 4.48
C LEU A 338 39.01 34.36 5.59
N PHE A 339 38.54 34.20 6.83
CA PHE A 339 39.06 34.95 7.98
C PHE A 339 40.52 34.58 8.26
N ILE A 340 40.86 33.29 8.26
CA ILE A 340 42.23 32.81 8.47
C ILE A 340 43.16 33.34 7.36
N GLN A 341 42.75 33.22 6.09
CA GLN A 341 43.52 33.75 4.95
C GLN A 341 43.69 35.28 4.99
N LYS A 342 42.71 36.02 5.54
CA LYS A 342 42.84 37.48 5.69
C LYS A 342 43.89 37.85 6.72
N HIS A 343 44.02 37.07 7.80
CA HIS A 343 45.03 37.29 8.84
C HIS A 343 46.45 36.97 8.36
N GLU A 344 46.61 35.92 7.53
CA GLU A 344 47.86 35.64 6.81
C GLU A 344 48.26 36.83 5.91
N ARG A 345 47.35 37.30 5.05
CA ARG A 345 47.61 38.44 4.13
C ARG A 345 47.93 39.75 4.86
N ALA A 346 47.42 39.92 6.07
CA ALA A 346 47.71 41.09 6.89
C ALA A 346 49.01 40.96 7.69
N GLY A 347 49.73 39.85 7.56
CA GLY A 347 51.02 39.59 8.22
C GLY A 347 50.90 39.23 9.70
N TYR A 348 49.70 38.90 10.18
CA TYR A 348 49.48 38.48 11.57
C TYR A 348 49.79 37.00 11.80
N LEU A 349 49.83 36.20 10.73
CA LEU A 349 50.14 34.76 10.74
C LEU A 349 51.21 34.50 9.67
N ASP A 350 52.14 33.59 9.95
CA ASP A 350 53.03 33.03 8.94
C ASP A 350 52.36 31.84 8.21
N GLU A 351 53.01 31.34 7.17
CA GLU A 351 52.48 30.27 6.30
C GLU A 351 52.23 28.96 7.09
N GLU A 352 53.15 28.60 7.99
CA GLU A 352 53.09 27.38 8.80
C GLU A 352 51.95 27.47 9.85
N GLN A 353 51.76 28.63 10.48
CA GLN A 353 50.65 28.91 11.39
C GLN A 353 49.30 28.93 10.67
N THR A 354 49.26 29.46 9.45
CA THR A 354 48.04 29.51 8.63
C THR A 354 47.60 28.10 8.22
N GLU A 355 48.53 27.27 7.74
CA GLU A 355 48.26 25.88 7.38
C GLU A 355 47.80 25.06 8.59
N ALA A 356 48.46 25.22 9.74
CA ALA A 356 48.06 24.57 10.99
C ALA A 356 46.65 24.99 11.45
N LEU A 357 46.32 26.28 11.36
CA LEU A 357 44.99 26.80 11.75
C LEU A 357 43.89 26.36 10.78
N LEU A 358 44.15 26.36 9.46
CA LEU A 358 43.22 25.84 8.46
C LEU A 358 42.95 24.34 8.68
N GLY A 359 44.00 23.54 8.86
CA GLY A 359 43.85 22.10 9.12
C GLY A 359 43.04 21.82 10.39
N ARG A 360 43.26 22.61 11.46
CA ARG A 360 42.48 22.52 12.69
C ARG A 360 41.03 22.92 12.48
N ALA A 361 40.78 24.06 11.83
CA ALA A 361 39.42 24.56 11.56
C ALA A 361 38.62 23.57 10.71
N GLN A 362 39.22 23.02 9.65
CA GLN A 362 38.58 22.00 8.80
C GLN A 362 38.25 20.73 9.59
N THR A 363 39.15 20.28 10.46
CA THR A 363 38.93 19.12 11.32
C THR A 363 37.78 19.36 12.32
N GLU A 364 37.73 20.55 12.93
CA GLU A 364 36.66 20.91 13.88
C GLU A 364 35.31 21.06 13.17
N VAL A 365 35.25 21.73 12.00
CA VAL A 365 34.03 21.85 11.18
C VAL A 365 33.53 20.48 10.75
N PHE A 366 34.42 19.60 10.28
CA PHE A 366 34.08 18.24 9.92
C PHE A 366 33.52 17.46 11.12
N SER A 367 34.17 17.56 12.29
CA SER A 367 33.73 16.90 13.52
C SER A 367 32.35 17.39 13.99
N ILE A 368 32.09 18.70 13.93
CA ILE A 368 30.80 19.31 14.29
C ILE A 368 29.71 18.80 13.33
N ARG A 369 29.98 18.81 12.01
CA ARG A 369 29.04 18.34 11.00
C ARG A 369 28.69 16.88 11.21
N GLN A 370 29.70 16.03 11.40
CA GLN A 370 29.50 14.61 11.67
C GLN A 370 28.72 14.37 12.96
N LYS A 371 28.99 15.14 14.02
CA LYS A 371 28.25 15.04 15.29
C LYS A 371 26.79 15.42 15.11
N LEU A 372 26.50 16.54 14.43
CA LEU A 372 25.15 16.98 14.15
C LEU A 372 24.36 15.95 13.32
N ASP A 373 24.99 15.38 12.29
CA ASP A 373 24.37 14.33 11.47
C ASP A 373 24.05 13.08 12.30
N ASN A 374 24.97 12.66 13.18
CA ASN A 374 24.76 11.50 14.06
C ASN A 374 23.65 11.76 15.09
N ASP A 375 23.66 12.92 15.74
CA ASP A 375 22.64 13.32 16.71
C ASP A 375 21.26 13.39 16.03
N LEU A 376 21.19 13.99 14.83
CA LEU A 376 19.97 14.05 14.02
C LEU A 376 19.46 12.66 13.64
N LYS A 377 20.33 11.76 13.18
CA LYS A 377 19.97 10.37 12.87
C LYS A 377 19.42 9.63 14.09
N GLN A 378 20.03 9.85 15.26
CA GLN A 378 19.56 9.24 16.50
C GLN A 378 18.19 9.78 16.93
N GLU A 379 17.97 11.09 16.87
CA GLU A 379 16.68 11.70 17.21
C GLU A 379 15.58 11.31 16.22
N LYS A 380 15.87 11.28 14.91
CA LYS A 380 14.94 10.74 13.88
C LYS A 380 14.50 9.32 14.23
N LYS A 381 15.43 8.43 14.58
CA LYS A 381 15.12 7.03 14.95
C LYS A 381 14.25 6.92 16.21
N LYS A 382 14.51 7.74 17.25
CA LYS A 382 13.69 7.77 18.46
C LYS A 382 12.28 8.27 18.17
N LEU A 383 12.16 9.35 17.40
CA LEU A 383 10.89 9.96 17.02
C LEU A 383 10.05 8.98 16.19
N HIS A 384 10.68 8.33 15.20
CA HIS A 384 10.08 7.31 14.35
C HIS A 384 9.39 6.21 15.18
N GLN A 385 10.10 5.59 16.13
CA GLN A 385 9.54 4.55 17.00
C GLN A 385 8.39 5.07 17.88
N LYS A 386 8.53 6.29 18.43
CA LYS A 386 7.51 6.92 19.26
C LYS A 386 6.22 7.19 18.46
N LEU A 387 6.35 7.65 17.21
CA LEU A 387 5.23 7.93 16.33
C LEU A 387 4.49 6.64 15.94
N ILE A 388 5.20 5.59 15.52
CA ILE A 388 4.60 4.29 15.19
C ILE A 388 3.78 3.75 16.36
N LEU A 389 4.38 3.71 17.56
CA LEU A 389 3.71 3.18 18.76
C LEU A 389 2.48 4.00 19.14
N LYS A 390 2.55 5.32 19.03
CA LYS A 390 1.41 6.21 19.31
C LYS A 390 0.29 6.02 18.30
N ARG A 391 0.61 6.05 16.99
CA ARG A 391 -0.36 5.94 15.90
C ARG A 391 -1.06 4.59 15.91
N ARG A 392 -0.32 3.48 16.04
CA ARG A 392 -0.91 2.14 16.17
C ARG A 392 -1.90 2.03 17.34
N ARG A 393 -1.58 2.63 18.49
CA ARG A 393 -2.46 2.61 19.67
C ARG A 393 -3.77 3.35 19.41
N GLU A 394 -3.69 4.55 18.84
CA GLU A 394 -4.85 5.39 18.52
C GLU A 394 -5.73 4.72 17.45
N MET A 395 -5.12 4.19 16.38
CA MET A 395 -5.82 3.44 15.32
C MET A 395 -6.49 2.18 15.85
N LEU A 396 -5.79 1.35 16.64
CA LEU A 396 -6.37 0.14 17.23
C LEU A 396 -7.57 0.44 18.14
N GLN A 397 -7.51 1.55 18.88
CA GLN A 397 -8.63 1.98 19.71
C GLN A 397 -9.81 2.40 18.84
N LYS A 398 -9.57 3.16 17.76
CA LYS A 398 -10.62 3.60 16.84
C LYS A 398 -11.27 2.43 16.11
N HIS A 399 -10.48 1.46 15.64
CA HIS A 399 -10.98 0.22 15.04
C HIS A 399 -11.88 -0.57 15.99
N LYS A 400 -11.54 -0.63 17.29
CA LYS A 400 -12.40 -1.27 18.30
C LYS A 400 -13.73 -0.55 18.50
N GLU A 401 -13.75 0.77 18.43
CA GLU A 401 -14.96 1.59 18.52
C GLU A 401 -15.85 1.36 17.28
N GLN A 402 -15.27 1.49 16.09
CA GLN A 402 -15.98 1.29 14.83
C GLN A 402 -16.58 -0.11 14.72
N ARG A 403 -15.84 -1.15 15.15
CA ARG A 403 -16.36 -2.53 15.19
C ARG A 403 -17.56 -2.66 16.14
N LYS A 404 -17.55 -2.01 17.31
CA LYS A 404 -18.70 -2.03 18.23
C LYS A 404 -19.92 -1.34 17.64
N GLU A 405 -19.72 -0.19 16.98
CA GLU A 405 -20.79 0.54 16.30
C GLU A 405 -21.37 -0.27 15.14
N GLN A 406 -20.53 -0.96 14.35
CA GLN A 406 -20.99 -1.86 13.29
C GLN A 406 -21.78 -3.07 13.82
N LEU A 407 -21.41 -3.63 14.96
CA LEU A 407 -22.20 -4.68 15.61
C LEU A 407 -23.58 -4.17 16.04
N SER A 408 -23.67 -2.93 16.51
CA SER A 408 -24.94 -2.28 16.87
C SER A 408 -25.86 -2.07 15.66
N LEU A 409 -25.31 -1.93 14.45
CA LEU A 409 -26.08 -1.88 13.20
C LEU A 409 -26.80 -3.20 12.90
N GLY A 410 -26.21 -4.34 13.26
CA GLY A 410 -26.88 -5.65 13.13
C GLY A 410 -28.09 -5.79 14.07
N GLU A 411 -28.12 -5.05 15.18
CA GLU A 411 -29.30 -4.91 16.03
C GLU A 411 -30.30 -3.91 15.43
N ALA A 412 -29.81 -2.81 14.86
CA ALA A 412 -30.62 -1.84 14.14
C ALA A 412 -31.34 -2.46 12.94
N LEU A 413 -30.72 -3.36 12.18
CA LEU A 413 -31.35 -4.11 11.08
C LEU A 413 -32.54 -4.95 11.59
N ARG A 414 -32.37 -5.60 12.75
CA ARG A 414 -33.44 -6.41 13.36
C ARG A 414 -34.61 -5.53 13.82
N ALA A 415 -34.31 -4.35 14.35
CA ALA A 415 -35.29 -3.37 14.82
C ALA A 415 -35.89 -2.49 13.71
N ALA A 416 -35.28 -2.42 12.53
CA ALA A 416 -35.75 -1.59 11.44
C ALA A 416 -37.07 -2.13 10.87
N GLU A 417 -38.04 -1.22 10.75
CA GLU A 417 -39.33 -1.42 10.08
C GLU A 417 -39.30 -0.89 8.64
N ASP A 418 -38.34 -0.03 8.31
CA ASP A 418 -38.24 0.65 7.02
C ASP A 418 -36.81 0.65 6.48
N ALA A 419 -36.67 0.39 5.18
CA ALA A 419 -35.38 0.36 4.48
C ALA A 419 -34.75 1.75 4.36
N GLY A 420 -35.57 2.82 4.27
CA GLY A 420 -35.10 4.20 4.28
C GLY A 420 -34.45 4.61 5.60
N GLN A 421 -35.10 4.27 6.72
CA GLN A 421 -34.53 4.49 8.06
C GLN A 421 -33.22 3.72 8.27
N TYR A 422 -33.16 2.47 7.79
CA TYR A 422 -31.94 1.68 7.85
C TYR A 422 -30.79 2.33 7.06
N LEU A 423 -31.07 2.75 5.83
CA LEU A 423 -30.10 3.44 4.98
C LEU A 423 -29.61 4.76 5.60
N GLY A 424 -30.52 5.55 6.19
CA GLY A 424 -30.16 6.79 6.88
C GLY A 424 -29.23 6.58 8.09
N ARG A 425 -29.44 5.49 8.84
CA ARG A 425 -28.53 5.10 9.94
C ARG A 425 -27.15 4.69 9.44
N TRP A 426 -27.09 3.93 8.34
CA TRP A 426 -25.83 3.62 7.67
C TRP A 426 -25.11 4.87 7.20
N GLY A 427 -25.82 5.79 6.55
CA GLY A 427 -25.24 7.04 6.08
C GLY A 427 -24.66 7.88 7.21
N SER A 428 -25.40 8.03 8.31
CA SER A 428 -24.93 8.76 9.49
C SER A 428 -23.69 8.11 10.10
N LEU A 429 -23.71 6.78 10.28
CA LEU A 429 -22.57 6.07 10.84
C LEU A 429 -21.33 6.17 9.95
N LEU A 430 -21.45 5.91 8.65
CA LEU A 430 -20.30 5.93 7.74
C LEU A 430 -19.69 7.33 7.63
N ALA A 431 -20.52 8.37 7.64
CA ALA A 431 -20.05 9.76 7.67
C ALA A 431 -19.31 10.08 8.97
N GLU A 432 -19.84 9.68 10.12
CA GLU A 432 -19.21 9.87 11.43
C GLU A 432 -17.91 9.08 11.57
N GLN A 433 -17.89 7.81 11.14
CA GLN A 433 -16.70 6.96 11.15
C GLN A 433 -15.61 7.52 10.24
N GLY A 434 -15.98 7.97 9.03
CA GLY A 434 -15.06 8.62 8.09
C GLY A 434 -14.46 9.89 8.68
N ALA A 435 -15.29 10.82 9.16
CA ALA A 435 -14.80 12.07 9.76
C ALA A 435 -13.92 11.83 11.01
N ALA A 436 -14.29 10.89 11.87
CA ALA A 436 -13.53 10.57 13.07
C ALA A 436 -12.19 9.89 12.76
N LEU A 437 -12.13 9.04 11.73
CA LEU A 437 -10.89 8.41 11.30
C LEU A 437 -9.95 9.43 10.64
N GLU A 438 -10.49 10.28 9.77
CA GLU A 438 -9.70 11.31 9.08
C GLU A 438 -9.16 12.34 10.08
N THR A 439 -9.95 12.80 11.05
CA THR A 439 -9.44 13.71 12.11
C THR A 439 -8.31 13.07 12.93
N LEU A 440 -8.36 11.77 13.19
CA LEU A 440 -7.30 11.05 13.89
C LEU A 440 -6.03 10.94 13.03
N GLN A 441 -6.19 10.77 11.72
CA GLN A 441 -5.08 10.67 10.77
C GLN A 441 -4.47 12.04 10.41
N GLU A 442 -5.26 13.11 10.39
CA GLU A 442 -4.84 14.50 10.12
C GLU A 442 -4.18 15.17 11.33
N ARG A 443 -4.67 14.94 12.55
CA ARG A 443 -4.16 15.57 13.77
C ARG A 443 -2.64 15.47 13.99
N PRO A 444 -1.98 14.30 13.80
CA PRO A 444 -0.52 14.22 13.93
C PRO A 444 0.21 14.96 12.81
N ASP A 445 -0.34 14.95 11.59
CA ASP A 445 0.25 15.63 10.44
C ASP A 445 0.16 17.17 10.63
N GLN A 446 -0.93 17.67 11.22
CA GLN A 446 -1.11 19.07 11.59
C GLN A 446 -0.21 19.50 12.76
N ALA A 447 -0.08 18.67 13.79
CA ALA A 447 0.79 18.97 14.93
C ALA A 447 2.27 19.09 14.51
N ALA A 448 2.69 18.34 13.49
CA ALA A 448 4.04 18.43 12.93
C ALA A 448 4.30 19.72 12.13
N LEU A 449 3.27 20.50 11.79
CA LEU A 449 3.40 21.80 11.12
C LEU A 449 3.49 22.98 12.10
N GLU A 450 2.99 22.80 13.33
CA GLU A 450 2.93 23.84 14.36
C GLU A 450 4.18 23.86 15.28
N GLU A 451 4.95 22.75 15.30
CA GLU A 451 6.28 22.64 15.94
C GLU A 451 7.40 22.90 14.93
#